data_AF-A0A7W9QP88-F1
#
_entry.id   AF-A0A7W9QP88-F1
#
_cell.length_a   1.000
_cell.length_b   1.000
_cell.length_c   1.000
_cell.angle_alpha   90.00
_cell.angle_beta   90.00
_cell.angle_gamma   90.00
#
_symmetry.space_group_name_H-M   'P 1'
#
loop_
_entity.id
_entity.type
_entity.pdbx_description
1 polymer ?
#
loop_
_entity_poly.entity_id
_entity_poly.type
_entity_poly.pdbx_seq_one_letter_code
_entity_poly.pdbx_strand_id
1 'polypeptide(L)'
;MRIARQWAFGAALCVLTSIAAAQPTGTPTEDTAVAAPANPAYRTQLLQLISDDAQARADLKRDYTPQRLQHDTVSLRAFARELRMAQKESFGRLTELIRRQGFPDAHAVGADVAHAAFLIAQRINEPGFRADFQRGIDAAVQREAYSRADQTLFADRSRALSAKR
;
A
#
# COMPACT_ATOMS: atom_id res chain seq x y z
N MET A 1 9.24 50.91 53.81
CA MET A 1 10.10 50.62 54.98
C MET A 1 10.50 49.16 54.95
N ARG A 2 11.81 48.91 54.93
CA ARG A 2 12.56 47.84 55.62
C ARG A 2 12.19 46.37 55.35
N ILE A 3 13.09 45.39 55.32
CA ILE A 3 14.55 45.25 55.38
C ILE A 3 14.78 43.75 55.03
N ALA A 4 15.87 43.47 54.33
CA ALA A 4 16.39 42.12 54.08
C ALA A 4 16.75 41.35 55.37
N ARG A 5 16.69 40.02 55.34
CA ARG A 5 17.46 39.08 56.19
C ARG A 5 17.38 37.68 55.52
N GLN A 6 18.39 37.10 54.85
CA GLN A 6 19.76 36.72 55.29
C GLN A 6 19.58 35.68 56.44
N TRP A 7 19.97 34.39 56.39
CA TRP A 7 21.28 33.72 56.21
C TRP A 7 20.98 32.19 56.02
N ALA A 8 21.57 31.45 55.08
CA ALA A 8 22.90 30.82 55.01
C ALA A 8 23.12 29.55 55.89
N PHE A 9 23.83 28.60 55.28
CA PHE A 9 24.57 27.43 55.78
C PHE A 9 23.95 26.03 55.74
N GLY A 10 24.71 25.12 55.10
CA GLY A 10 24.55 23.67 55.20
C GLY A 10 25.19 22.90 54.05
N ALA A 11 26.52 22.88 53.98
CA ALA A 11 27.30 22.16 52.98
C ALA A 11 27.15 20.63 53.11
N ALA A 12 27.00 19.93 51.99
CA ALA A 12 27.39 18.54 51.85
C ALA A 12 28.06 18.34 50.49
N LEU A 13 29.35 18.05 50.58
CA LEU A 13 30.31 17.77 49.52
C LEU A 13 29.93 16.45 48.82
N CYS A 14 29.79 16.45 47.49
CA CYS A 14 29.88 15.26 46.65
C CYS A 14 30.62 15.66 45.36
N VAL A 15 31.93 15.51 45.38
CA VAL A 15 32.76 15.52 44.17
C VAL A 15 32.81 14.08 43.68
N LEU A 16 32.10 13.77 42.60
CA LEU A 16 32.45 12.67 41.70
C LEU A 16 32.16 13.10 40.26
N THR A 17 33.26 13.20 39.51
CA THR A 17 33.42 13.34 38.06
C THR A 17 32.29 12.74 37.23
N SER A 18 31.71 13.53 36.33
CA SER A 18 30.88 13.02 35.23
C SER A 18 31.20 13.77 33.93
N ILE A 19 32.07 13.12 33.16
CA ILE A 19 32.06 12.94 31.71
C ILE A 19 31.14 13.92 30.95
N ALA A 20 31.75 14.78 30.14
CA ALA A 20 31.07 15.54 29.10
C ALA A 20 30.36 14.57 28.14
N ALA A 21 29.04 14.44 28.29
CA ALA A 21 28.21 13.80 27.29
C ALA A 21 28.06 14.77 26.12
N ALA A 22 28.77 14.46 25.04
CA ALA A 22 28.59 15.07 23.73
C ALA A 22 27.10 15.12 23.38
N GLN A 23 26.59 16.31 23.09
CA GLN A 23 25.25 16.47 22.55
C GLN A 23 25.18 15.71 21.22
N PRO A 24 24.21 14.81 20.99
CA PRO A 24 24.01 14.26 19.67
C PRO A 24 23.49 15.38 18.76
N THR A 25 24.39 15.92 17.94
CA THR A 25 24.04 16.74 16.78
C THR A 25 23.44 15.81 15.72
N GLY A 26 22.23 15.32 15.97
CA GLY A 26 21.42 14.68 14.96
C GLY A 26 20.91 15.77 14.03
N THR A 27 21.58 15.96 12.90
CA THR A 27 20.97 16.59 11.74
C THR A 27 19.63 15.90 11.48
N PRO A 28 18.51 16.63 11.27
CA PRO A 28 17.29 15.99 10.84
C PRO A 28 17.61 15.35 9.49
N THR A 29 17.65 14.02 9.45
CA THR A 29 17.68 13.25 8.22
C THR A 29 16.61 13.84 7.34
N GLU A 30 17.01 14.39 6.19
CA GLU A 30 16.10 14.81 5.14
C GLU A 30 15.04 13.74 5.00
N ASP A 31 13.83 14.12 5.40
CA ASP A 31 12.59 13.50 4.96
C ASP A 31 12.79 13.34 3.46
N THR A 32 13.04 12.10 3.01
CA THR A 32 13.28 11.82 1.60
C THR A 32 12.01 12.27 0.92
N ALA A 33 12.03 13.49 0.36
CA ALA A 33 10.86 14.13 -0.16
C ALA A 33 10.31 13.19 -1.24
N VAL A 34 9.27 12.45 -0.89
CA VAL A 34 8.66 11.48 -1.78
C VAL A 34 8.21 12.29 -2.98
N ALA A 35 8.90 12.09 -4.11
CA ALA A 35 8.67 12.87 -5.30
C ALA A 35 7.17 12.86 -5.61
N ALA A 36 6.60 14.06 -5.78
CA ALA A 36 5.18 14.19 -6.04
C ALA A 36 4.81 13.40 -7.31
N PRO A 37 3.69 12.68 -7.31
CA PRO A 37 3.26 11.89 -8.46
C PRO A 37 3.04 12.80 -9.68
N ALA A 38 3.48 12.35 -10.85
CA ALA A 38 3.31 13.10 -12.10
C ALA A 38 1.84 13.31 -12.48
N ASN A 39 0.94 12.44 -12.02
CA ASN A 39 -0.50 12.57 -12.24
C ASN A 39 -1.30 12.41 -10.93
N PRO A 40 -1.53 13.51 -10.19
CA PRO A 40 -2.29 13.50 -8.93
C PRO A 40 -3.74 13.05 -9.12
N ALA A 41 -4.36 13.40 -10.25
CA ALA A 41 -5.74 12.99 -10.54
C ALA A 41 -5.84 11.48 -10.75
N TYR A 42 -4.88 10.88 -11.46
CA TYR A 42 -4.80 9.43 -11.61
C TYR A 42 -4.61 8.75 -10.26
N ARG A 43 -3.70 9.27 -9.43
CA ARG A 43 -3.48 8.79 -8.06
C ARG A 43 -4.80 8.77 -7.26
N THR A 44 -5.56 9.87 -7.28
CA THR A 44 -6.86 9.94 -6.58
C THR A 44 -7.86 8.92 -7.12
N GLN A 45 -7.94 8.73 -8.44
CA GLN A 45 -8.84 7.74 -9.04
C GLN A 45 -8.48 6.30 -8.66
N LEU A 46 -7.18 5.98 -8.60
CA LEU A 46 -6.71 4.67 -8.14
C LEU A 46 -6.99 4.47 -6.65
N LEU A 47 -6.72 5.48 -5.81
CA LEU A 47 -7.03 5.42 -4.38
C LEU A 47 -8.52 5.15 -4.14
N GLN A 48 -9.40 5.81 -4.90
CA GLN A 48 -10.84 5.54 -4.82
C GLN A 48 -11.15 4.10 -5.22
N LEU A 49 -10.59 3.62 -6.33
CA LEU A 49 -10.77 2.23 -6.76
C LEU A 49 -10.29 1.22 -5.71
N ILE A 50 -9.13 1.47 -5.10
CA ILE A 50 -8.57 0.63 -4.03
C ILE A 50 -9.48 0.62 -2.81
N SER A 51 -10.02 1.78 -2.43
CA SER A 51 -10.96 1.90 -1.32
C SER A 51 -12.26 1.13 -1.60
N ASP A 52 -12.86 1.32 -2.77
CA ASP A 52 -14.09 0.65 -3.19
C ASP A 52 -13.91 -0.88 -3.22
N ASP A 53 -12.80 -1.36 -3.79
CA ASP A 53 -12.45 -2.77 -3.88
C ASP A 53 -12.16 -3.40 -2.50
N ALA A 54 -11.56 -2.66 -1.57
CA ALA A 54 -11.36 -3.10 -0.19
C ALA A 54 -12.69 -3.17 0.57
N GLN A 55 -13.55 -2.16 0.42
CA GLN A 55 -14.86 -2.10 1.06
C GLN A 55 -15.78 -3.23 0.58
N ALA A 56 -15.88 -3.46 -0.73
CA ALA A 56 -16.67 -4.56 -1.28
C ALA A 56 -16.25 -5.93 -0.72
N ARG A 57 -14.95 -6.16 -0.52
CA ARG A 57 -14.47 -7.38 0.14
C ARG A 57 -14.79 -7.43 1.62
N ALA A 58 -14.74 -6.30 2.33
CA ALA A 58 -15.07 -6.24 3.74
C ALA A 58 -16.56 -6.55 3.95
N ASP A 59 -17.44 -6.00 3.11
CA ASP A 59 -18.87 -6.27 3.13
C ASP A 59 -19.16 -7.75 2.85
N LEU A 60 -18.52 -8.34 1.83
CA LEU A 60 -18.67 -9.78 1.56
C LEU A 60 -18.22 -10.65 2.75
N LYS A 61 -17.13 -10.29 3.43
CA LYS A 61 -16.66 -11.03 4.61
C LYS A 61 -17.61 -10.89 5.81
N ARG A 62 -18.25 -9.72 5.95
CA ARG A 62 -19.26 -9.48 6.99
C ARG A 62 -20.52 -10.30 6.72
N ASP A 63 -21.00 -10.28 5.49
CA ASP A 63 -22.30 -10.87 5.12
C ASP A 63 -22.22 -12.41 4.99
N TYR A 64 -21.02 -12.92 4.67
CA TYR A 64 -20.73 -14.35 4.52
C TYR A 64 -19.63 -14.80 5.47
N THR A 65 -20.02 -15.15 6.70
CA THR A 65 -19.07 -15.69 7.69
C THR A 65 -18.51 -17.05 7.24
N PRO A 66 -17.27 -17.41 7.63
CA PRO A 66 -16.69 -18.71 7.30
C PRO A 66 -17.57 -19.89 7.71
N GLN A 67 -18.20 -19.82 8.89
CA GLN A 67 -19.10 -20.86 9.40
C GLN A 67 -20.32 -21.03 8.48
N ARG A 68 -20.92 -19.92 8.05
CA ARG A 68 -22.06 -19.94 7.12
C ARG A 68 -21.67 -20.56 5.77
N LEU A 69 -20.50 -20.22 5.24
CA LEU A 69 -20.01 -20.73 3.96
C LEU A 69 -19.70 -22.24 3.99
N GLN A 70 -19.31 -22.79 5.14
CA GLN A 70 -19.00 -24.21 5.30
C GLN A 70 -20.26 -25.09 5.36
N HIS A 71 -21.36 -24.57 5.91
CA HIS A 71 -22.57 -25.35 6.16
C HIS A 71 -23.71 -25.09 5.17
N ASP A 72 -23.66 -23.98 4.41
CA ASP A 72 -24.71 -23.62 3.45
C ASP A 72 -24.17 -23.41 2.03
N THR A 73 -24.50 -24.36 1.15
CA THR A 73 -24.11 -24.33 -0.26
C THR A 73 -24.80 -23.19 -1.04
N VAL A 74 -25.99 -22.76 -0.64
CA VAL A 74 -26.68 -21.62 -1.26
C VAL A 74 -25.92 -20.34 -0.96
N SER A 75 -25.57 -20.11 0.31
CA SER A 75 -24.72 -18.98 0.72
C SER A 75 -23.35 -19.02 0.02
N LEU A 76 -22.74 -20.21 -0.12
CA LEU A 76 -21.47 -20.35 -0.85
C LEU A 76 -21.58 -19.92 -2.33
N ARG A 77 -22.65 -20.34 -3.02
CA ARG A 77 -22.90 -19.96 -4.42
C ARG A 77 -23.16 -18.46 -4.55
N ALA A 78 -23.93 -17.88 -3.63
CA ALA A 78 -24.20 -16.45 -3.59
C ALA A 78 -22.93 -15.62 -3.38
N PHE A 79 -22.12 -15.98 -2.36
CA PHE A 79 -20.80 -15.40 -2.13
C PHE A 79 -19.90 -15.48 -3.36
N ALA A 80 -19.79 -16.66 -3.99
CA ALA A 80 -18.96 -16.84 -5.17
C ALA A 80 -19.45 -16.00 -6.37
N ARG A 81 -20.75 -15.75 -6.50
CA ARG A 81 -21.31 -14.88 -7.54
C ARG A 81 -20.98 -13.42 -7.24
N GLU A 82 -21.23 -12.96 -6.02
CA GLU A 82 -21.00 -11.56 -5.64
C GLU A 82 -19.51 -11.20 -5.64
N LEU A 83 -18.65 -12.11 -5.19
CA LEU A 83 -17.20 -11.95 -5.30
C LEU A 83 -16.76 -11.78 -6.76
N ARG A 84 -17.32 -12.57 -7.70
CA ARG A 84 -17.02 -12.43 -9.14
C ARG A 84 -17.50 -11.09 -9.68
N MET A 85 -18.66 -10.61 -9.24
CA MET A 85 -19.19 -9.31 -9.66
C MET A 85 -18.30 -8.17 -9.18
N ALA A 86 -17.92 -8.17 -7.90
CA ALA A 86 -16.99 -7.18 -7.34
C ALA A 86 -15.63 -7.21 -8.06
N GLN A 87 -15.08 -8.39 -8.34
CA GLN A 87 -13.84 -8.53 -9.10
C GLN A 87 -13.97 -8.02 -10.54
N LYS A 88 -15.11 -8.27 -11.20
CA LYS A 88 -15.37 -7.78 -12.57
C LYS A 88 -15.45 -6.26 -12.62
N GLU A 89 -16.05 -5.64 -11.61
CA GLU A 89 -16.11 -4.18 -11.50
C GLU A 89 -14.71 -3.59 -11.31
N SER A 90 -13.93 -4.11 -10.35
CA SER A 90 -12.55 -3.67 -10.12
C SER A 90 -11.68 -3.84 -11.38
N PHE A 91 -11.83 -4.96 -12.09
CA PHE A 91 -11.15 -5.22 -13.36
C PHE A 91 -11.50 -4.19 -14.43
N GLY A 92 -12.79 -3.92 -14.65
CA GLY A 92 -13.24 -2.96 -15.66
C GLY A 92 -12.72 -1.56 -15.38
N ARG A 93 -12.82 -1.11 -14.12
CA ARG A 93 -12.33 0.21 -13.70
C ARG A 93 -10.82 0.32 -13.80
N LEU A 94 -10.06 -0.66 -13.32
CA LEU A 94 -8.60 -0.65 -13.42
C LEU A 94 -8.15 -0.63 -14.89
N THR A 95 -8.71 -1.49 -15.73
CA THR A 95 -8.37 -1.56 -17.16
C THR A 95 -8.62 -0.23 -17.85
N GLU A 96 -9.77 0.38 -17.58
CA GLU A 96 -10.13 1.67 -18.17
C GLU A 96 -9.19 2.79 -17.69
N LEU A 97 -8.81 2.80 -16.42
CA LEU A 97 -7.83 3.75 -15.90
C LEU A 97 -6.46 3.59 -16.58
N ILE A 98 -5.97 2.35 -16.70
CA ILE A 98 -4.71 2.04 -17.38
C ILE A 98 -4.75 2.44 -18.85
N ARG A 99 -5.87 2.16 -19.54
CA ARG A 99 -6.07 2.51 -20.95
C ARG A 99 -6.00 4.02 -21.18
N ARG A 100 -6.60 4.81 -20.28
CA ARG A 100 -6.65 6.28 -20.41
C ARG A 100 -5.38 6.98 -19.97
N GLN A 101 -4.72 6.48 -18.91
CA GLN A 101 -3.68 7.22 -18.19
C GLN A 101 -2.32 6.52 -18.21
N GLY A 102 -2.24 5.33 -18.82
CA GLY A 102 -1.03 4.52 -18.86
C GLY A 102 -0.85 3.64 -17.62
N PHE A 103 0.28 2.92 -17.62
CA PHE A 103 0.61 1.97 -16.56
C PHE A 103 0.84 2.70 -15.22
N PRO A 104 0.27 2.23 -14.10
CA PRO A 104 0.33 2.91 -12.81
C PRO A 104 1.65 2.59 -12.09
N ASP A 105 2.74 3.22 -12.52
CA ASP A 105 4.06 3.10 -11.88
C ASP A 105 4.31 4.20 -10.83
N ALA A 106 5.42 4.07 -10.10
CA ALA A 106 5.75 4.97 -8.99
C ALA A 106 5.90 6.44 -9.44
N HIS A 107 6.35 6.71 -10.67
CA HIS A 107 6.44 8.07 -11.18
C HIS A 107 5.06 8.65 -11.48
N ALA A 108 4.17 7.85 -12.08
CA ALA A 108 2.83 8.30 -12.45
C ALA A 108 1.97 8.60 -11.21
N VAL A 109 1.95 7.68 -10.24
CA VAL A 109 0.95 7.69 -9.16
C VAL A 109 1.51 7.58 -7.76
N GLY A 110 2.83 7.46 -7.60
CA GLY A 110 3.49 7.20 -6.32
C GLY A 110 3.61 5.69 -6.03
N ALA A 111 4.69 5.29 -5.36
CA ALA A 111 5.03 3.88 -5.16
C ALA A 111 3.97 3.10 -4.34
N ASP A 112 3.39 3.75 -3.33
CA ASP A 112 2.33 3.19 -2.47
C ASP A 112 1.06 2.86 -3.27
N VAL A 113 0.63 3.78 -4.14
CA VAL A 113 -0.57 3.59 -4.97
C VAL A 113 -0.30 2.64 -6.12
N ALA A 114 0.89 2.67 -6.71
CA ALA A 114 1.33 1.69 -7.70
C ALA A 114 1.24 0.27 -7.12
N HIS A 115 1.82 0.04 -5.92
CA HIS A 115 1.77 -1.26 -5.24
C HIS A 115 0.33 -1.68 -4.92
N ALA A 116 -0.50 -0.77 -4.41
CA ALA A 116 -1.89 -1.08 -4.10
C ALA A 116 -2.71 -1.44 -5.37
N ALA A 117 -2.46 -0.77 -6.50
CA ALA A 117 -3.06 -1.15 -7.79
C ALA A 117 -2.60 -2.55 -8.25
N PHE A 118 -1.35 -2.93 -8.00
CA PHE A 118 -0.86 -4.29 -8.26
C PHE A 118 -1.58 -5.34 -7.44
N LEU A 119 -1.92 -5.07 -6.17
CA LEU A 119 -2.68 -6.02 -5.36
C LEU A 119 -4.05 -6.32 -5.99
N ILE A 120 -4.66 -5.34 -6.65
CA ILE A 120 -5.87 -5.55 -7.47
C ILE A 120 -5.55 -6.40 -8.69
N ALA A 121 -4.53 -6.01 -9.47
CA ALA A 121 -4.10 -6.70 -10.68
C ALA A 121 -3.77 -8.19 -10.45
N GLN A 122 -3.17 -8.53 -9.31
CA GLN A 122 -2.83 -9.89 -8.90
C GLN A 122 -4.02 -10.86 -8.90
N ARG A 123 -5.23 -10.34 -8.65
CA ARG A 123 -6.46 -11.14 -8.57
C ARG A 123 -7.18 -11.28 -9.91
N ILE A 124 -6.75 -10.56 -10.93
CA ILE A 124 -7.38 -10.57 -12.25
C ILE A 124 -6.83 -11.77 -13.06
N ASN A 125 -7.74 -12.63 -13.52
CA ASN A 125 -7.42 -13.87 -14.23
C ASN A 125 -7.64 -13.78 -15.75
N GLU A 126 -7.91 -12.58 -16.28
CA GLU A 126 -8.13 -12.34 -17.70
C GLU A 126 -6.77 -12.39 -18.45
N PRO A 127 -6.55 -13.32 -19.39
CA PRO A 127 -5.23 -13.52 -20.01
C PRO A 127 -4.67 -12.29 -20.73
N GLY A 128 -5.50 -11.54 -21.45
CA GLY A 128 -5.08 -10.33 -22.15
C GLY A 128 -4.63 -9.27 -21.16
N PHE A 129 -5.45 -9.01 -20.13
CA PHE A 129 -5.06 -8.10 -19.04
C PHE A 129 -3.73 -8.52 -18.39
N ARG A 130 -3.57 -9.81 -18.09
CA ARG A 130 -2.33 -10.30 -17.45
C ARG A 130 -1.11 -10.12 -18.35
N ALA A 131 -1.22 -10.41 -19.64
CA ALA A 131 -0.14 -10.18 -20.59
C ALA A 131 0.23 -8.69 -20.68
N ASP A 132 -0.77 -7.81 -20.72
CA ASP A 132 -0.57 -6.37 -20.82
C ASP A 132 0.05 -5.79 -19.54
N PHE A 133 -0.46 -6.21 -18.38
CA PHE A 133 0.07 -5.81 -17.09
C PHE A 133 1.50 -6.32 -16.89
N GLN A 134 1.83 -7.54 -17.35
CA GLN A 134 3.20 -8.07 -17.30
C GLN A 134 4.17 -7.19 -18.10
N ARG A 135 3.81 -6.80 -19.33
CA ARG A 135 4.66 -5.90 -20.13
C ARG A 135 4.85 -4.54 -19.46
N GLY A 136 3.79 -4.02 -18.84
CA GLY A 136 3.83 -2.77 -18.10
C GLY A 136 4.76 -2.83 -16.88
N ILE A 137 4.62 -3.85 -16.03
CA ILE A 137 5.45 -4.01 -14.83
C ILE A 137 6.92 -4.28 -15.18
N ASP A 138 7.19 -5.04 -16.25
CA ASP A 138 8.54 -5.28 -16.75
C ASP A 138 9.21 -3.95 -17.16
N ALA A 139 8.52 -3.13 -17.94
CA ALA A 139 9.03 -1.82 -18.36
C ALA A 139 9.22 -0.86 -17.18
N ALA A 140 8.32 -0.89 -16.19
CA ALA A 140 8.41 -0.04 -15.01
C ALA A 140 9.58 -0.44 -14.09
N VAL A 141 9.86 -1.75 -13.93
CA VAL A 141 11.05 -2.23 -13.19
C VAL A 141 12.35 -1.78 -13.85
N GLN A 142 12.45 -1.80 -15.18
CA GLN A 142 13.66 -1.32 -15.87
C GLN A 142 13.94 0.16 -15.64
N ARG A 143 12.91 0.94 -15.29
CA ARG A 143 13.01 2.37 -14.94
C ARG A 143 13.06 2.61 -13.43
N GLU A 144 13.18 1.55 -12.62
CA GLU A 144 13.13 1.63 -11.15
C GLU A 144 11.81 2.22 -10.59
N ALA A 145 10.75 2.24 -11.42
CA ALA A 145 9.43 2.75 -11.08
C ALA A 145 8.50 1.66 -10.50
N TYR A 146 9.04 0.47 -10.24
CA TYR A 146 8.33 -0.67 -9.67
C TYR A 146 9.29 -1.62 -8.95
N SER A 147 8.78 -2.34 -7.95
CA SER A 147 9.55 -3.37 -7.25
C SER A 147 9.77 -4.64 -8.10
N ARG A 148 11.00 -5.15 -8.10
CA ARG A 148 11.31 -6.49 -8.65
C ARG A 148 10.55 -7.62 -7.94
N ALA A 149 10.22 -7.44 -6.67
CA ALA A 149 9.45 -8.42 -5.91
C ALA A 149 8.01 -8.52 -6.44
N ASP A 150 7.36 -7.38 -6.71
CA ASP A 150 6.02 -7.36 -7.29
C ASP A 150 6.00 -7.93 -8.71
N GLN A 151 7.00 -7.60 -9.53
CA GLN A 151 7.17 -8.18 -10.86
C GLN A 151 7.26 -9.71 -10.81
N THR A 152 8.12 -10.25 -9.94
CA THR A 152 8.31 -11.68 -9.77
C THR A 152 7.03 -12.35 -9.31
N LEU A 153 6.37 -11.78 -8.30
CA LEU A 153 5.11 -12.31 -7.77
C LEU A 153 3.99 -12.27 -8.84
N PHE A 154 3.97 -11.26 -9.71
CA PHE A 154 3.00 -11.20 -10.81
C PHE A 154 3.25 -12.29 -11.85
N ALA A 155 4.51 -12.47 -12.25
CA ALA A 155 4.91 -13.49 -13.23
C ALA A 155 4.63 -14.91 -12.71
N ASP A 156 4.97 -15.20 -11.46
CA ASP A 156 4.69 -16.48 -10.80
C ASP A 156 3.20 -16.78 -10.77
N ARG A 157 2.40 -15.79 -10.36
CA ARG A 157 0.95 -15.93 -10.34
C ARG A 157 0.37 -16.13 -11.74
N SER A 158 0.90 -15.43 -12.75
CA SER A 158 0.47 -15.57 -14.15
C SER A 158 0.71 -16.98 -14.67
N ARG A 159 1.89 -17.54 -14.39
CA ARG A 159 2.25 -18.92 -14.77
C ARG A 159 1.35 -19.94 -14.07
N ALA A 160 1.15 -19.79 -12.76
CA ALA A 160 0.31 -20.69 -11.97
C ALA A 160 -1.16 -20.72 -12.43
N LEU A 161 -1.69 -19.59 -12.90
CA LEU A 161 -3.06 -19.50 -13.42
C LEU A 161 -3.18 -20.03 -14.85
N SER A 162 -2.14 -19.88 -15.67
CA SER A 162 -2.12 -20.38 -17.05
C SER A 162 -2.01 -21.90 -17.10
N ALA A 163 -1.26 -22.51 -16.17
CA ALA A 163 -1.09 -23.96 -16.08
C ALA A 163 -2.34 -24.73 -15.59
N LYS A 164 -3.38 -24.04 -15.11
CA LYS A 164 -4.63 -24.64 -14.62
C LYS A 164 -5.74 -24.68 -15.68
N ARG A 165 -5.47 -24.21 -16.90
CA ARG A 165 -6.39 -24.23 -18.04
C ARG A 165 -6.08 -25.40 -18.94
#